data_AF-A0A7H1PQU3-F1
#
_entry.id   AF-A0A7H1PQU3-F1
#
_cell.length_a   1.000
_cell.length_b   1.000
_cell.length_c   1.000
_cell.angle_alpha   90.00
_cell.angle_beta   90.00
_cell.angle_gamma   90.00
#
_symmetry.space_group_name_H-M   'P 1'
#
loop_
_entity.id
_entity.type
_entity.pdbx_description
1 polymer ?
#
loop_
_entity_poly.entity_id
_entity_poly.type
_entity_poly.pdbx_seq_one_letter_code
_entity_poly.pdbx_strand_id
1 'polypeptide(L)'
;MPRKGFVRVGALAVGASAMVLAASGLANASVAPVKVAADAACQALEFTRIESGHDHMYVDPTVDQSSCLYVIWDNNAGRAAYSSMSPAGNQGDVYDGPGQNLQVEVLDEANGLTGWGPAN
;
A
#
# COMPACT_ATOMS: atom_id res chain seq x y z
N MET A 1 -12.77 -2.15 -66.85
CA MET A 1 -13.50 -1.50 -65.72
C MET A 1 -13.22 -2.28 -64.44
N PRO A 2 -12.34 -1.81 -63.52
CA PRO A 2 -12.15 -2.46 -62.22
C PRO A 2 -12.91 -1.70 -61.11
N ARG A 3 -13.61 -2.47 -60.26
CA ARG A 3 -14.45 -1.99 -59.16
C ARG A 3 -13.58 -1.44 -58.01
N LYS A 4 -13.81 -0.18 -57.62
CA LYS A 4 -13.26 0.45 -56.40
C LYS A 4 -14.07 -0.01 -55.19
N GLY A 5 -13.49 -0.90 -54.38
CA GLY A 5 -14.00 -1.26 -53.06
C GLY A 5 -13.48 -0.28 -52.01
N PHE A 6 -14.38 0.47 -51.38
CA PHE A 6 -14.07 1.33 -50.25
C PHE A 6 -13.76 0.47 -49.02
N VAL A 7 -12.48 0.41 -48.62
CA VAL A 7 -12.06 -0.22 -47.36
C VAL A 7 -12.37 0.75 -46.22
N ARG A 8 -13.24 0.31 -45.31
CA ARG A 8 -13.62 1.02 -44.09
C ARG A 8 -12.42 1.06 -43.14
N VAL A 9 -12.01 2.27 -42.76
CA VAL A 9 -11.03 2.52 -41.70
C VAL A 9 -11.68 2.18 -40.36
N GLY A 10 -11.34 1.00 -39.83
CA GLY A 10 -11.69 0.59 -38.47
C GLY A 10 -10.63 1.08 -37.50
N ALA A 11 -10.88 2.20 -36.83
CA ALA A 11 -10.09 2.67 -35.71
C ALA A 11 -10.29 1.73 -34.51
N LEU A 12 -9.25 1.01 -34.09
CA LEU A 12 -9.15 0.44 -32.76
C LEU A 12 -8.01 1.13 -32.03
N ALA A 13 -8.32 2.27 -31.40
CA ALA A 13 -7.53 2.78 -30.29
C ALA A 13 -8.14 2.19 -29.01
N VAL A 14 -7.69 1.00 -28.62
CA VAL A 14 -8.00 0.48 -27.28
C VAL A 14 -6.99 1.11 -26.34
N GLY A 15 -7.48 2.06 -25.55
CA GLY A 15 -6.71 2.78 -24.56
C GLY A 15 -6.11 1.81 -23.55
N ALA A 16 -4.78 1.77 -23.50
CA ALA A 16 -4.08 1.33 -22.32
C ALA A 16 -4.23 2.43 -21.26
N SER A 17 -5.35 2.42 -20.53
CA SER A 17 -5.43 3.12 -19.25
C SER A 17 -4.59 2.32 -18.27
N ALA A 18 -3.27 2.55 -18.29
CA ALA A 18 -2.44 2.23 -17.15
C ALA A 18 -2.97 3.08 -16.00
N MET A 19 -3.69 2.45 -15.08
CA MET A 19 -3.97 3.05 -13.78
C MET A 19 -2.62 3.22 -13.10
N VAL A 20 -1.99 4.37 -13.31
CA VAL A 20 -0.96 4.86 -12.41
C VAL A 20 -1.71 5.24 -11.14
N LEU A 21 -1.91 4.25 -10.27
CA LEU A 21 -2.08 4.51 -8.85
C LEU A 21 -0.77 5.15 -8.41
N ALA A 22 -0.69 6.47 -8.58
CA ALA A 22 0.34 7.29 -8.00
C ALA A 22 0.07 7.35 -6.49
N ALA A 23 0.24 6.21 -5.81
CA ALA A 23 0.66 6.23 -4.43
C ALA A 23 2.08 6.82 -4.48
N SER A 24 2.19 8.11 -4.16
CA SER A 24 3.45 8.84 -4.01
C SER A 24 4.42 8.16 -3.03
N GLY A 25 3.96 7.12 -2.31
CA GLY A 25 4.65 6.13 -1.48
C GLY A 25 5.57 5.12 -2.20
N LEU A 26 5.28 4.74 -3.46
CA LEU A 26 5.95 3.56 -4.04
C LEU A 26 7.28 3.86 -4.76
N ALA A 27 7.52 5.11 -5.17
CA ALA A 27 8.67 5.44 -6.02
C ALA A 27 10.05 5.39 -5.32
N ASN A 28 10.07 5.33 -3.98
CA ASN A 28 11.30 5.39 -3.17
C ASN A 28 11.44 4.21 -2.19
N ALA A 29 10.71 3.11 -2.41
CA ALA A 29 10.79 1.98 -1.50
C ALA A 29 12.17 1.29 -1.60
N SER A 30 12.83 1.05 -0.46
CA SER A 30 14.12 0.34 -0.37
C SER A 30 13.95 -1.17 -0.59
N VAL A 31 12.75 -1.69 -0.28
CA VAL A 31 12.32 -3.07 -0.52
C VAL A 31 10.99 -3.06 -1.28
N ALA A 32 10.68 -4.13 -2.01
CA ALA A 32 9.40 -4.26 -2.70
C ALA A 32 8.23 -4.14 -1.71
N PRO A 33 7.24 -3.26 -1.97
CA PRO A 33 6.06 -3.12 -1.12
C PRO A 33 5.27 -4.42 -0.98
N VAL A 34 4.78 -4.69 0.22
CA VAL A 34 3.99 -5.88 0.56
C VAL A 34 2.56 -5.48 0.88
N LYS A 35 1.59 -6.22 0.33
CA LYS A 35 0.18 -6.00 0.64
C LYS A 35 -0.16 -6.63 1.99
N VAL A 36 -0.80 -5.85 2.85
CA VAL A 36 -1.36 -6.29 4.14
C VAL A 36 -2.86 -5.99 4.15
N ALA A 37 -3.68 -6.96 4.55
CA ALA A 37 -5.12 -6.83 4.51
C ALA A 37 -5.77 -7.59 5.68
N ALA A 38 -6.68 -6.93 6.39
CA ALA A 38 -7.62 -7.63 7.27
C ALA A 38 -8.71 -8.31 6.44
N ASP A 39 -9.25 -7.58 5.45
CA ASP A 39 -10.34 -8.04 4.59
C ASP A 39 -10.44 -7.22 3.28
N ALA A 40 -11.61 -7.22 2.63
CA ALA A 40 -11.85 -6.44 1.42
C ALA A 40 -12.04 -4.93 1.67
N ALA A 41 -12.35 -4.52 2.91
CA ALA A 41 -12.65 -3.14 3.29
C ALA A 41 -11.48 -2.41 3.96
N CYS A 42 -10.51 -3.16 4.51
CA CYS A 42 -9.32 -2.64 5.20
C CYS A 42 -8.04 -3.28 4.63
N GLN A 43 -7.30 -2.50 3.83
CA GLN A 43 -6.07 -2.93 3.16
C GLN A 43 -5.03 -1.81 3.14
N ALA A 44 -3.76 -2.18 3.27
CA ALA A 44 -2.63 -1.28 3.18
C ALA A 44 -1.46 -1.91 2.42
N LEU A 45 -0.51 -1.06 2.03
CA LEU A 45 0.83 -1.47 1.61
C LEU A 45 1.80 -1.18 2.75
N GLU A 46 2.54 -2.20 3.14
CA GLU A 46 3.77 -2.06 3.90
C GLU A 46 4.90 -1.76 2.92
N PHE A 47 5.71 -0.77 3.22
CA PHE A 47 6.97 -0.56 2.51
C PHE A 47 7.98 0.19 3.37
N THR A 48 9.25 0.00 3.05
CA THR A 48 10.37 0.71 3.67
C THR A 48 10.95 1.69 2.69
N ARG A 49 11.42 2.87 3.12
CA ARG A 49 12.12 3.86 2.29
C ARG A 49 13.43 4.28 2.95
N ILE A 50 14.41 4.66 2.13
CA ILE A 50 15.62 5.31 2.66
C ILE A 50 15.37 6.80 2.85
N GLU A 51 15.41 7.27 4.09
CA GLU A 51 15.40 8.68 4.45
C GLU A 51 16.66 9.05 5.22
N SER A 52 17.37 10.08 4.75
CA SER A 52 18.64 10.53 5.35
C SER A 52 19.70 9.42 5.54
N GLY A 53 19.67 8.38 4.71
CA GLY A 53 20.59 7.23 4.78
C GLY A 53 20.16 6.10 5.71
N HIS A 54 18.92 6.14 6.21
CA HIS A 54 18.35 5.14 7.11
C HIS A 54 17.06 4.55 6.53
N ASP A 55 16.76 3.29 6.87
CA ASP A 55 15.49 2.64 6.53
C ASP A 55 14.37 3.14 7.45
N HIS A 56 13.24 3.48 6.86
CA HIS A 56 12.02 3.93 7.54
C HIS A 56 10.83 3.14 7.00
N MET A 57 10.04 2.54 7.89
CA MET A 57 8.84 1.77 7.56
C MET A 57 7.60 2.66 7.51
N TYR A 58 6.75 2.37 6.53
CA TYR A 58 5.49 3.06 6.28
C TYR A 58 4.36 2.04 6.14
N VAL A 59 3.15 2.48 6.49
CA VAL A 59 1.88 1.81 6.18
C VAL A 59 1.02 2.77 5.36
N ASP A 60 0.67 2.38 4.14
CA ASP A 60 -0.13 3.19 3.22
C ASP A 60 -1.50 2.54 2.96
N PRO A 61 -2.58 3.06 3.55
CA PRO A 61 -3.94 2.60 3.30
C PRO A 61 -4.27 2.63 1.80
N THR A 62 -4.65 1.47 1.25
CA THR A 62 -5.06 1.32 -0.16
C THR A 62 -6.56 1.09 -0.31
N VAL A 63 -7.20 0.51 0.72
CA VAL A 63 -8.66 0.41 0.82
C VAL A 63 -9.04 0.75 2.26
N ASP A 64 -9.81 1.82 2.42
CA ASP A 64 -10.19 2.38 3.72
C ASP A 64 -11.71 2.64 3.78
N GLN A 65 -12.48 1.57 3.92
CA GLN A 65 -13.95 1.57 3.74
C GLN A 65 -14.75 1.14 4.98
N SER A 66 -14.08 0.83 6.09
CA SER A 66 -14.67 0.42 7.38
C SER A 66 -14.05 1.21 8.55
N SER A 67 -14.26 0.77 9.79
CA SER A 67 -13.48 1.16 10.96
C SER A 67 -12.11 0.45 10.93
N CYS A 68 -11.23 0.87 10.03
CA CYS A 68 -9.91 0.28 9.87
C CYS A 68 -8.88 0.96 10.79
N LEU A 69 -8.00 0.16 11.37
CA LEU A 69 -6.86 0.63 12.13
C LEU A 69 -5.58 0.13 11.45
N TYR A 70 -4.70 1.06 11.11
CA TYR A 70 -3.42 0.80 10.45
C TYR A 70 -2.29 1.07 11.45
N VAL A 71 -1.43 0.08 11.67
CA VAL A 71 -0.44 0.12 12.75
C VAL A 71 0.92 -0.31 12.19
N ILE A 72 1.98 0.34 12.66
CA ILE A 72 3.33 -0.23 12.61
C ILE A 72 3.64 -0.73 14.03
N TRP A 73 3.75 -2.03 14.18
CA TRP A 73 3.97 -2.70 15.44
C TRP A 73 5.45 -2.97 15.67
N ASP A 74 5.96 -2.56 16.83
CA ASP A 74 7.32 -2.85 17.30
C ASP A 74 7.30 -4.12 18.15
N ASN A 75 7.82 -5.21 17.58
CA ASN A 75 7.91 -6.50 18.24
C ASN A 75 8.96 -6.53 19.35
N ASN A 76 9.98 -5.66 19.32
CA ASN A 76 10.96 -5.59 20.40
C ASN A 76 10.36 -4.96 21.65
N ALA A 77 9.55 -3.91 21.49
CA ALA A 77 8.92 -3.19 22.59
C ALA A 77 7.52 -3.73 22.96
N GLY A 78 6.90 -4.54 22.09
CA GLY A 78 5.56 -5.06 22.28
C GLY A 78 4.48 -3.98 22.28
N ARG A 79 4.62 -2.97 21.41
CA ARG A 79 3.68 -1.84 21.30
C ARG A 79 3.60 -1.30 19.87
N ALA A 80 2.55 -0.54 19.60
CA ALA A 80 2.46 0.26 18.38
C ALA A 80 3.54 1.36 18.39
N ALA A 81 4.40 1.38 17.37
CA ALA A 81 5.28 2.51 17.08
C ALA A 81 4.52 3.63 16.34
N TYR A 82 3.52 3.24 15.55
CA TYR A 82 2.60 4.14 14.85
C TYR A 82 1.21 3.51 14.79
N SER A 83 0.16 4.34 14.83
CA SER A 83 -1.22 3.90 14.62
C SER A 83 -2.05 5.02 14.00
N SER A 84 -2.91 4.69 13.04
CA SER A 84 -3.87 5.61 12.44
C SER A 84 -5.20 4.93 12.19
N MET A 85 -6.30 5.63 12.52
CA MET A 85 -7.66 5.17 12.34
C MET A 85 -8.28 5.75 11.07
N SER A 86 -9.16 5.01 10.41
CA SER A 86 -10.00 5.50 9.32
C SER A 86 -10.81 6.75 9.71
N PRO A 87 -10.99 7.73 8.80
CA PRO A 87 -10.34 7.84 7.50
C PRO A 87 -8.86 8.21 7.67
N ALA A 88 -7.98 7.35 7.16
CA ALA A 88 -6.54 7.48 7.39
C ALA A 88 -5.91 8.44 6.37
N GLY A 89 -5.30 9.50 6.88
CA GLY A 89 -4.70 10.57 6.05
C GLY A 89 -3.17 10.55 5.99
N ASN A 90 -2.50 9.73 6.81
CA ASN A 90 -1.04 9.74 6.92
C ASN A 90 -0.47 8.33 6.80
N GLN A 91 0.71 8.26 6.19
CA GLN A 91 1.50 7.03 6.04
C GLN A 91 2.53 7.08 7.17
N GLY A 92 2.55 6.08 8.08
CA GLY A 92 3.46 6.11 9.24
C GLY A 92 4.92 6.31 8.84
N ASP A 93 5.76 6.90 9.69
CA ASP A 93 7.19 7.13 9.44
C ASP A 93 7.96 6.64 10.66
N VAL A 94 8.37 5.37 10.64
CA VAL A 94 9.04 4.72 11.77
C VAL A 94 10.40 4.23 11.33
N TYR A 95 11.44 4.70 12.01
CA TYR A 95 12.81 4.25 11.79
C TYR A 95 12.95 2.74 11.97
N ASP A 96 13.35 2.03 10.91
CA ASP A 96 13.52 0.57 10.80
C ASP A 96 15.00 0.19 10.69
N GLY A 97 15.84 0.82 11.52
CA GLY A 97 17.28 0.60 11.50
C GLY A 97 17.74 -0.68 12.22
N PRO A 98 19.07 -0.87 12.37
CA PRO A 98 19.63 -2.09 12.93
C PRO A 98 19.04 -2.48 14.29
N GLY A 99 18.54 -3.71 14.38
CA GLY A 99 17.99 -4.28 15.61
C GLY A 99 16.53 -3.93 15.90
N GLN A 100 15.86 -3.20 15.00
CA GLN A 100 14.40 -3.09 15.00
C GLN A 100 13.77 -4.39 14.46
N ASN A 101 12.58 -4.68 14.94
CA ASN A 101 11.71 -5.73 14.48
C ASN A 101 10.30 -5.14 14.33
N LEU A 102 10.02 -4.62 13.14
CA LEU A 102 8.78 -3.92 12.84
C LEU A 102 7.93 -4.72 11.87
N GLN A 103 6.61 -4.62 12.00
CA GLN A 103 5.67 -5.20 11.05
C GLN A 103 4.41 -4.34 10.96
N VAL A 104 3.76 -4.33 9.79
CA VAL A 104 2.47 -3.67 9.66
C VAL A 104 1.34 -4.57 10.14
N GLU A 105 0.43 -3.99 10.92
CA GLU A 105 -0.86 -4.60 11.24
C GLU A 105 -1.98 -3.76 10.61
N VAL A 106 -2.93 -4.44 10.00
CA VAL A 106 -4.19 -3.84 9.55
C VAL A 106 -5.31 -4.54 10.30
N LEU A 107 -6.15 -3.77 10.99
CA LEU A 107 -7.33 -4.29 11.68
C LEU A 107 -8.58 -3.71 11.05
N ASP A 108 -9.62 -4.53 10.94
CA ASP A 108 -10.99 -4.08 10.72
C ASP A 108 -11.74 -4.22 12.06
N GLU A 109 -11.81 -3.12 12.81
CA GLU A 109 -12.43 -3.09 14.14
C GLU A 109 -13.93 -3.40 14.08
N ALA A 110 -14.59 -3.09 12.96
CA ALA A 110 -16.02 -3.34 12.81
C ALA A 110 -16.32 -4.85 12.75
N ASN A 111 -15.41 -5.64 12.17
CA ASN A 111 -15.57 -7.08 11.98
C ASN A 111 -14.64 -7.93 12.87
N GLY A 112 -13.74 -7.31 13.64
CA GLY A 112 -12.79 -7.99 14.51
C GLY A 112 -11.74 -8.81 13.75
N LEU A 113 -11.37 -8.39 12.54
CA LEU A 113 -10.39 -9.07 11.69
C LEU A 113 -9.04 -8.35 11.77
N THR A 114 -7.95 -9.11 11.64
CA THR A 114 -6.58 -8.58 11.62
C THR A 114 -5.77 -9.25 10.51
N GLY A 115 -4.90 -8.47 9.88
CA GLY A 115 -3.92 -8.92 8.91
C GLY A 115 -2.54 -8.40 9.28
N TRP A 116 -1.54 -9.28 9.16
CA TRP A 116 -0.15 -8.98 9.51
C TRP A 116 0.74 -9.03 8.28
N GLY A 117 1.58 -8.01 8.14
CA GLY A 117 2.70 -7.99 7.21
C GLY A 117 3.87 -8.84 7.70
N PRO A 118 4.95 -8.94 6.91
CA PRO A 118 6.18 -9.57 7.36
C PRO A 118 6.82 -8.77 8.49
N ALA A 119 7.55 -9.46 9.35
CA ALA A 119 8.46 -8.84 10.30
C ALA A 119 9.79 -8.52 9.58
N ASN A 120 10.20 -7.25 9.62
CA ASN A 120 11.49 -6.76 9.12
C ASN A 120 12.53 -6.73 10.24
#